data_AF-A0AAW4IRD1-F1
#
_entry.id   AF-A0AAW4IRD1-F1
#
_cell.length_a   1.000
_cell.length_b   1.000
_cell.length_c   1.000
_cell.angle_alpha   90.00
_cell.angle_beta   90.00
_cell.angle_gamma   90.00
#
_symmetry.space_group_name_H-M   'P 1'
#
loop_
_entity.id
_entity.type
_entity.pdbx_description
1 polymer ?
#
loop_
_entity_poly.entity_id
_entity_poly.type
_entity_poly.pdbx_seq_one_letter_code
_entity_poly.pdbx_strand_id
1 'polypeptide(L)'
;MSYSYDPEVQEHTENAPVLDEIAIIATDSNGKTSNGSLDIAITDSAPVAKDDANSVTEDTQLVASGIVTTNDDFGVDGKGAPAVEAKSAAGSYGGFVINADGTYTYTLDNNNADVNALNDGETLQDSITYTMTDADGDKSTATLTITING
;
A
#
# COMPACT_ATOMS: atom_id res chain seq x y z
N MET A 1 -5.26 17.60 -38.66
CA MET A 1 -4.77 16.21 -38.71
C MET A 1 -4.76 15.72 -37.27
N SER A 2 -5.51 14.66 -36.98
CA SER A 2 -5.45 13.97 -35.69
C SER A 2 -4.78 12.63 -35.96
N TYR A 3 -3.74 12.31 -35.19
CA TYR A 3 -3.13 10.99 -35.19
C TYR A 3 -3.71 10.23 -34.00
N SER A 4 -4.00 8.94 -34.22
CA SER A 4 -4.31 8.00 -33.15
C SER A 4 -3.14 7.04 -33.06
N TYR A 5 -2.64 6.86 -31.86
CA TYR A 5 -1.53 5.97 -31.54
C TYR A 5 -2.03 4.99 -30.48
N ASP A 6 -1.82 3.70 -30.74
CA ASP A 6 -2.26 2.59 -29.89
C ASP A 6 -1.00 1.81 -29.51
N PRO A 7 -0.32 2.19 -28.41
CA PRO A 7 0.90 1.52 -27.99
C PRO A 7 0.60 0.07 -27.59
N GLU A 8 1.57 -0.81 -27.78
CA GLU A 8 1.54 -2.12 -27.10
C GLU A 8 1.53 -1.90 -25.59
N VAL A 9 0.77 -2.71 -24.85
CA VAL A 9 0.85 -2.75 -23.38
C VAL A 9 2.28 -3.14 -23.04
N GLN A 10 3.05 -2.22 -22.47
CA GLN A 10 4.40 -2.48 -22.04
C GLN A 10 4.36 -2.98 -20.60
N GLU A 11 4.84 -4.21 -20.38
CA GLU A 11 5.01 -4.76 -19.05
C GLU A 11 6.20 -4.06 -18.38
N HIS A 12 5.93 -3.39 -17.28
CA HIS A 12 6.95 -2.78 -16.46
C HIS A 12 7.48 -3.84 -15.49
N THR A 13 8.73 -4.25 -15.67
CA THR A 13 9.42 -5.05 -14.67
C THR A 13 10.55 -4.20 -14.13
N GLU A 14 10.43 -3.78 -12.86
CA GLU A 14 11.45 -3.10 -12.05
C GLU A 14 11.61 -1.57 -12.24
N ASN A 15 10.66 -0.75 -11.75
CA ASN A 15 10.83 0.66 -11.31
C ASN A 15 11.54 1.68 -12.26
N ALA A 16 11.98 1.26 -13.45
CA ALA A 16 12.74 2.04 -14.41
C ALA A 16 11.81 2.38 -15.56
N PRO A 17 11.70 3.65 -15.96
CA PRO A 17 10.73 4.08 -16.96
C PRO A 17 10.94 3.34 -18.28
N VAL A 18 9.85 2.82 -18.85
CA VAL A 18 9.83 2.31 -20.19
C VAL A 18 9.57 3.50 -21.14
N LEU A 19 10.47 3.69 -22.10
CA LEU A 19 10.34 4.76 -23.08
C LEU A 19 9.57 4.27 -24.30
N ASP A 20 8.55 5.03 -24.67
CA ASP A 20 7.86 4.89 -25.93
C ASP A 20 8.33 5.99 -26.90
N GLU A 21 9.09 5.61 -27.92
CA GLU A 21 9.75 6.52 -28.86
C GLU A 21 8.95 6.62 -30.16
N ILE A 22 8.37 7.79 -30.41
CA ILE A 22 7.69 8.10 -31.66
C ILE A 22 8.65 8.86 -32.56
N ALA A 23 9.18 8.19 -33.60
CA ALA A 23 10.03 8.81 -34.60
C ALA A 23 9.26 9.86 -35.42
N ILE A 24 9.81 11.08 -35.51
CA ILE A 24 9.25 12.20 -36.27
C ILE A 24 10.19 12.52 -37.43
N ILE A 25 9.62 12.54 -38.64
CA ILE A 25 10.32 12.96 -39.86
C ILE A 25 9.64 14.22 -40.41
N ALA A 26 10.39 15.32 -40.48
CA ALA A 26 9.95 16.55 -41.12
C ALA A 26 10.60 16.66 -42.51
N THR A 27 9.79 16.67 -43.57
CA THR A 27 10.25 16.84 -44.94
C THR A 27 9.90 18.25 -45.44
N ASP A 28 10.88 19.00 -45.95
CA ASP A 28 10.63 20.30 -46.57
C ASP A 28 10.03 20.15 -47.99
N SER A 29 9.64 21.28 -48.60
CA SER A 29 9.05 21.30 -49.94
C SER A 29 10.01 20.83 -51.05
N ASN A 30 11.31 20.69 -50.76
CA ASN A 30 12.34 20.22 -51.68
C ASN A 30 12.71 18.75 -51.46
N GLY A 31 12.03 18.05 -50.54
CA GLY A 31 12.28 16.65 -50.22
C GLY A 31 13.44 16.41 -49.25
N LYS A 32 14.02 17.46 -48.62
CA LYS A 32 15.00 17.27 -47.54
C LYS A 32 14.30 16.90 -46.25
N THR A 33 14.86 15.95 -45.51
CA THR A 33 14.32 15.50 -44.23
C THR A 33 15.17 15.95 -43.04
N SER A 34 14.51 16.13 -41.91
CA SER A 34 15.10 16.18 -40.58
C SER A 34 14.38 15.18 -39.69
N ASN A 35 15.11 14.50 -38.81
CA ASN A 35 14.56 13.50 -37.90
C ASN A 35 14.65 14.01 -36.46
N GLY A 36 13.66 13.64 -35.65
CA GLY A 36 13.65 13.77 -34.21
C GLY A 36 12.72 12.71 -33.61
N SER A 37 12.50 12.76 -32.31
CA SER A 37 11.55 11.88 -31.63
C SER A 37 10.66 12.67 -30.69
N LEU A 38 9.49 12.11 -30.41
CA LEU A 38 8.71 12.40 -29.20
C LEU A 38 8.84 11.17 -28.30
N ASP A 39 9.54 11.34 -27.20
CA ASP A 39 9.73 10.27 -26.21
C ASP A 39 8.65 10.42 -25.13
N ILE A 40 7.86 9.38 -24.91
CA ILE A 40 6.89 9.29 -23.81
C ILE A 40 7.50 8.35 -22.77
N ALA A 41 7.81 8.89 -21.59
CA ALA A 41 8.24 8.08 -20.47
C ALA A 41 7.01 7.51 -19.76
N ILE A 42 6.85 6.19 -19.82
CA ILE A 42 5.93 5.44 -18.99
C ILE A 42 6.68 5.16 -17.69
N THR A 43 6.15 5.64 -16.57
CA THR A 43 6.75 5.45 -15.24
C THR A 43 5.92 4.47 -14.45
N ASP A 44 6.59 3.49 -13.87
CA ASP A 44 6.10 2.56 -12.87
C ASP A 44 6.64 3.01 -11.51
N SER A 45 5.82 2.93 -10.47
CA SER A 45 6.28 3.19 -9.12
C SER A 45 5.64 2.22 -8.14
N ALA A 46 6.47 1.42 -7.48
CA ALA A 46 6.02 0.54 -6.41
C ALA A 46 5.29 1.29 -5.28
N PRO A 47 4.34 0.64 -4.58
CA PRO A 47 3.61 1.24 -3.48
C PRO A 47 4.51 1.31 -2.24
N VAL A 48 4.18 2.25 -1.35
CA VAL A 48 4.89 2.48 -0.08
C VAL A 48 3.91 2.38 1.07
N ALA A 49 3.92 1.21 1.73
CA ALA A 49 3.23 0.99 2.99
C ALA A 49 4.00 1.63 4.15
N LYS A 50 3.31 2.19 5.14
CA LYS A 50 3.92 2.79 6.34
C LYS A 50 3.28 2.23 7.60
N ASP A 51 4.10 2.00 8.61
CA ASP A 51 3.64 1.44 9.88
C ASP A 51 2.50 2.25 10.53
N ASP A 52 1.57 1.51 11.12
CA ASP A 52 0.42 2.01 11.85
C ASP A 52 0.54 1.74 13.34
N ALA A 53 -0.08 2.60 14.14
CA ALA A 53 -0.17 2.40 15.58
C ALA A 53 -1.55 2.78 16.11
N ASN A 54 -2.03 2.01 17.08
CA ASN A 54 -3.22 2.35 17.87
C ASN A 54 -3.07 1.77 19.28
N SER A 55 -4.03 2.03 20.16
CA SER A 55 -4.01 1.51 21.51
C SER A 55 -5.37 1.07 22.01
N VAL A 56 -5.32 0.22 23.02
CA VAL A 56 -6.43 -0.23 23.84
C VAL A 56 -6.02 -0.07 25.31
N THR A 57 -6.98 -0.02 26.20
CA THR A 57 -6.74 0.01 27.65
C THR A 57 -7.53 -1.14 28.24
N GLU A 58 -6.88 -1.92 29.10
CA GLU A 58 -7.58 -3.00 29.79
C GLU A 58 -8.80 -2.46 30.57
N ASP A 59 -9.77 -3.34 30.79
CA ASP A 59 -11.02 -3.08 31.51
C ASP A 59 -11.93 -1.97 30.94
N THR A 60 -11.51 -1.25 29.91
CA THR A 60 -12.20 -0.05 29.43
C THR A 60 -12.37 -0.05 27.91
N GLN A 61 -11.30 0.17 27.16
CA GLN A 61 -11.33 0.25 25.70
C GLN A 61 -10.73 -1.03 25.10
N LEU A 62 -11.54 -2.08 24.98
CA LEU A 62 -11.07 -3.41 24.59
C LEU A 62 -10.92 -3.63 23.07
N VAL A 63 -11.36 -2.67 22.26
CA VAL A 63 -11.35 -2.77 20.79
C VAL A 63 -10.70 -1.54 20.18
N ALA A 64 -9.78 -1.76 19.24
CA ALA A 64 -9.23 -0.73 18.38
C ALA A 64 -9.60 -1.01 16.91
N SER A 65 -9.93 0.02 16.15
CA SER A 65 -10.29 -0.09 14.73
C SER A 65 -9.75 1.10 13.94
N GLY A 66 -9.47 0.89 12.66
CA GLY A 66 -8.99 1.94 11.76
C GLY A 66 -8.85 1.45 10.33
N ILE A 67 -8.09 2.18 9.52
CA ILE A 67 -7.78 1.83 8.13
C ILE A 67 -6.26 1.94 7.96
N VAL A 68 -5.59 0.84 7.62
CA VAL A 68 -4.11 0.79 7.51
C VAL A 68 -3.57 1.56 6.30
N THR A 69 -4.42 1.90 5.33
CA THR A 69 -3.99 2.55 4.06
C THR A 69 -4.07 4.08 4.09
N THR A 70 -4.24 4.71 5.26
CA THR A 70 -4.49 6.17 5.33
C THR A 70 -3.23 7.02 5.21
N ASN A 71 -2.08 6.46 5.55
CA ASN A 71 -0.74 7.07 5.50
C ASN A 71 0.13 6.52 4.35
N ASP A 72 -0.42 5.59 3.57
CA ASP A 72 0.26 4.87 2.48
C ASP A 72 0.24 5.63 1.15
N ASP A 73 1.14 5.23 0.26
CA ASP A 73 1.19 5.69 -1.13
C ASP A 73 1.03 4.47 -2.07
N PHE A 74 0.09 4.53 -3.00
CA PHE A 74 -0.14 3.47 -4.00
C PHE A 74 0.61 3.74 -5.31
N GLY A 75 1.52 4.72 -5.32
CA GLY A 75 2.24 5.09 -6.53
C GLY A 75 1.34 5.74 -7.58
N VAL A 76 1.88 5.84 -8.80
CA VAL A 76 1.19 6.40 -9.96
C VAL A 76 0.11 5.45 -10.51
N ASP A 77 0.24 4.16 -10.23
CA ASP A 77 -0.66 3.08 -10.67
C ASP A 77 -1.97 3.09 -9.89
N GLY A 78 -1.91 3.58 -8.64
CA GLY A 78 -3.06 3.77 -7.79
C GLY A 78 -3.52 2.49 -7.09
N LYS A 79 -4.65 2.57 -6.39
CA LYS A 79 -5.09 1.52 -5.45
C LYS A 79 -5.52 0.25 -6.18
N GLY A 80 -4.93 -0.88 -5.78
CA GLY A 80 -5.34 -2.21 -6.23
C GLY A 80 -6.75 -2.60 -5.80
N ALA A 81 -7.29 -3.63 -6.45
CA ALA A 81 -8.59 -4.20 -6.13
C ALA A 81 -8.49 -5.75 -6.03
N PRO A 82 -8.29 -6.31 -4.82
CA PRO A 82 -8.26 -5.65 -3.51
C PRO A 82 -6.98 -4.88 -3.24
N ALA A 83 -7.02 -3.95 -2.29
CA ALA A 83 -5.89 -3.09 -1.98
C ALA A 83 -4.99 -3.62 -0.86
N VAL A 84 -5.55 -4.46 0.01
CA VAL A 84 -4.85 -5.10 1.11
C VAL A 84 -5.19 -6.58 1.08
N GLU A 85 -4.22 -7.44 1.41
CA GLU A 85 -4.48 -8.86 1.61
C GLU A 85 -5.28 -9.08 2.91
N ALA A 86 -6.51 -9.57 2.79
CA ALA A 86 -7.35 -9.85 3.96
C ALA A 86 -6.73 -10.94 4.83
N LYS A 87 -6.71 -10.71 6.14
CA LYS A 87 -5.99 -11.54 7.09
C LYS A 87 -6.61 -11.48 8.48
N SER A 88 -6.73 -12.63 9.14
CA SER A 88 -7.04 -12.72 10.56
C SER A 88 -5.93 -13.49 11.26
N ALA A 89 -5.49 -12.99 12.42
CA ALA A 89 -4.43 -13.63 13.20
C ALA A 89 -4.62 -13.38 14.68
N ALA A 90 -4.27 -14.37 15.51
CA ALA A 90 -4.14 -14.18 16.94
C ALA A 90 -2.82 -13.45 17.25
N GLY A 91 -2.89 -12.42 18.09
CA GLY A 91 -1.74 -11.86 18.81
C GLY A 91 -1.48 -12.62 20.10
N SER A 92 -0.56 -12.11 20.90
CA SER A 92 -0.27 -12.61 22.25
C SER A 92 -1.36 -12.20 23.25
N TYR A 93 -1.98 -11.04 23.06
CA TYR A 93 -2.91 -10.43 24.01
C TYR A 93 -4.32 -10.24 23.44
N GLY A 94 -4.50 -10.40 22.14
CA GLY A 94 -5.79 -10.25 21.47
C GLY A 94 -5.83 -10.85 20.07
N GLY A 95 -6.79 -10.43 19.25
CA GLY A 95 -6.98 -10.92 17.89
C GLY A 95 -7.12 -9.80 16.88
N PHE A 96 -6.46 -9.94 15.73
CA PHE A 96 -6.52 -9.04 14.59
C PHE A 96 -7.45 -9.57 13.50
N VAL A 97 -8.17 -8.65 12.86
CA VAL A 97 -8.84 -8.84 11.58
C VAL A 97 -8.49 -7.65 10.70
N ILE A 98 -7.92 -7.90 9.51
CA ILE A 98 -7.66 -6.92 8.45
C ILE A 98 -8.48 -7.35 7.24
N ASN A 99 -9.31 -6.44 6.73
CA ASN A 99 -10.14 -6.66 5.56
C ASN A 99 -9.45 -6.18 4.28
N ALA A 100 -9.97 -6.63 3.13
CA ALA A 100 -9.39 -6.34 1.83
C ALA A 100 -9.45 -4.87 1.40
N ASP A 101 -10.32 -4.07 2.03
CA ASP A 101 -10.42 -2.62 1.84
C ASP A 101 -9.41 -1.81 2.68
N GLY A 102 -8.68 -2.50 3.57
CA GLY A 102 -7.72 -1.95 4.51
C GLY A 102 -8.31 -1.61 5.88
N THR A 103 -9.62 -1.80 6.11
CA THR A 103 -10.19 -1.67 7.46
C THR A 103 -9.66 -2.76 8.38
N TYR A 104 -9.38 -2.44 9.63
CA TYR A 104 -8.94 -3.41 10.62
C TYR A 104 -9.71 -3.31 11.93
N THR A 105 -9.69 -4.40 12.68
CA THR A 105 -10.13 -4.47 14.08
C THR A 105 -9.14 -5.30 14.88
N TYR A 106 -8.76 -4.80 16.05
CA TYR A 106 -8.09 -5.55 17.10
C TYR A 106 -9.03 -5.68 18.29
N THR A 107 -9.19 -6.89 18.83
CA THR A 107 -9.97 -7.16 20.04
C THR A 107 -9.04 -7.72 21.10
N LEU A 108 -8.90 -7.00 22.21
CA LEU A 108 -8.13 -7.41 23.38
C LEU A 108 -8.81 -8.58 24.10
N ASP A 109 -8.06 -9.61 24.47
CA ASP A 109 -8.52 -10.63 25.42
C ASP A 109 -8.29 -10.13 26.84
N ASN A 110 -9.31 -9.48 27.39
CA ASN A 110 -9.26 -8.94 28.75
C ASN A 110 -9.26 -10.03 29.85
N ASN A 111 -9.30 -11.33 29.49
CA ASN A 111 -9.09 -12.43 30.44
C ASN A 111 -7.65 -12.93 30.44
N ASN A 112 -6.79 -12.39 29.58
CA ASN A 112 -5.38 -12.74 29.53
C ASN A 112 -4.70 -12.34 30.86
N ALA A 113 -3.99 -13.27 31.48
CA ALA A 113 -3.40 -13.06 32.80
C ALA A 113 -2.30 -11.99 32.81
N ASP A 114 -1.56 -11.81 31.71
CA ASP A 114 -0.52 -10.79 31.59
C ASP A 114 -1.14 -9.40 31.39
N VAL A 115 -2.26 -9.32 30.66
CA VAL A 115 -3.04 -8.08 30.52
C VAL A 115 -3.53 -7.64 31.90
N ASN A 116 -4.27 -8.50 32.60
CA ASN A 116 -4.80 -8.23 33.96
C ASN A 116 -3.73 -7.98 35.04
N ALA A 117 -2.45 -8.23 34.73
CA ALA A 117 -1.35 -7.98 35.64
C ALA A 117 -0.69 -6.61 35.43
N LEU A 118 -1.13 -5.85 34.42
CA LEU A 118 -0.64 -4.50 34.18
C LEU A 118 -1.04 -3.56 35.32
N ASN A 119 -0.08 -2.73 35.72
CA ASN A 119 -0.32 -1.60 36.60
C ASN A 119 -0.43 -0.32 35.78
N ASP A 120 -0.98 0.74 36.39
CA ASP A 120 -1.07 2.06 35.78
C ASP A 120 0.29 2.52 35.23
N GLY A 121 0.33 2.81 33.93
CA GLY A 121 1.53 3.21 33.19
C GLY A 121 2.38 2.06 32.62
N GLU A 122 2.06 0.80 32.89
CA GLU A 122 2.66 -0.34 32.21
C GLU A 122 1.97 -0.63 30.88
N THR A 123 2.71 -1.25 29.95
CA THR A 123 2.17 -1.57 28.62
C THR A 123 2.64 -2.93 28.10
N LEU A 124 1.79 -3.54 27.28
CA LEU A 124 2.11 -4.66 26.40
C LEU A 124 1.91 -4.25 24.95
N GLN A 125 2.40 -5.06 24.02
CA GLN A 125 2.23 -4.81 22.58
C GLN A 125 1.88 -6.08 21.83
N ASP A 126 0.96 -5.93 20.89
CA ASP A 126 0.67 -6.89 19.83
C ASP A 126 0.95 -6.23 18.47
N SER A 127 1.40 -7.01 17.49
CA SER A 127 1.68 -6.50 16.15
C SER A 127 1.27 -7.47 15.05
N ILE A 128 0.88 -6.96 13.90
CA ILE A 128 0.61 -7.75 12.69
C ILE A 128 1.18 -7.05 11.45
N THR A 129 1.87 -7.82 10.60
CA THR A 129 2.27 -7.36 9.26
C THR A 129 1.12 -7.50 8.28
N TYR A 130 0.89 -6.47 7.47
CA TYR A 130 -0.03 -6.46 6.35
C TYR A 130 0.70 -6.17 5.02
N THR A 131 0.06 -6.55 3.92
CA THR A 131 0.57 -6.37 2.56
C THR A 131 -0.46 -5.56 1.77
N MET A 132 -0.04 -4.43 1.19
CA MET A 132 -0.84 -3.67 0.23
C MET A 132 -0.42 -4.02 -1.21
N THR A 133 -1.33 -3.78 -2.16
CA THR A 133 -1.11 -3.99 -3.59
C THR A 133 -1.70 -2.82 -4.37
N ASP A 134 -0.96 -2.30 -5.34
CA ASP A 134 -1.43 -1.31 -6.30
C ASP A 134 -2.18 -1.95 -7.48
N ALA A 135 -2.44 -1.17 -8.53
CA ALA A 135 -3.32 -1.57 -9.62
C ALA A 135 -2.70 -2.55 -10.62
N ASP A 136 -1.37 -2.56 -10.76
CA ASP A 136 -0.63 -3.45 -11.67
C ASP A 136 0.03 -4.64 -10.94
N GLY A 137 0.03 -4.62 -9.61
CA GLY A 137 0.24 -5.82 -8.78
C GLY A 137 1.49 -5.79 -7.92
N ASP A 138 2.20 -4.67 -7.92
CA ASP A 138 3.32 -4.41 -7.05
C ASP A 138 2.87 -4.33 -5.58
N LYS A 139 3.78 -4.73 -4.69
CA LYS A 139 3.45 -4.99 -3.28
C LYS A 139 4.37 -4.25 -2.32
N SER A 140 3.77 -3.83 -1.22
CA SER A 140 4.48 -3.20 -0.09
C SER A 140 3.96 -3.75 1.22
N THR A 141 4.82 -3.83 2.23
CA THR A 141 4.46 -4.39 3.55
C THR A 141 4.77 -3.41 4.66
N ALA A 142 3.88 -3.32 5.64
CA ALA A 142 4.08 -2.55 6.87
C ALA A 142 3.46 -3.27 8.08
N THR A 143 3.68 -2.72 9.26
CA THR A 143 3.25 -3.31 10.53
C THR A 143 2.21 -2.42 11.21
N LEU A 144 1.09 -3.03 11.62
CA LEU A 144 0.17 -2.43 12.59
C LEU A 144 0.58 -2.88 13.99
N THR A 145 0.89 -1.93 14.86
CA THR A 145 1.20 -2.15 16.28
C THR A 145 0.06 -1.67 17.16
N ILE A 146 -0.36 -2.50 18.13
CA ILE A 146 -1.34 -2.14 19.14
C ILE A 146 -0.67 -2.12 20.50
N THR A 147 -0.71 -0.98 21.19
CA THR A 147 -0.28 -0.85 22.58
C THR A 147 -1.45 -1.13 23.51
N ILE A 148 -1.27 -2.05 24.46
CA ILE A 148 -2.22 -2.36 25.53
C ILE A 148 -1.74 -1.63 26.78
N ASN A 149 -2.58 -0.77 27.34
CA ASN A 149 -2.27 -0.02 28.57
C ASN A 149 -2.95 -0.65 29.78
N GLY A 150 -2.23 -0.68 30.91
CA GLY A 150 -2.78 -0.88 32.26
C GLY A 150 -3.47 0.37 32.82
#